data_AF-A0A8D0FPM3-F1
#
_entry.id   AF-A0A8D0FPM3-F1
#
_cell.length_a   1.000
_cell.length_b   1.000
_cell.length_c   1.000
_cell.angle_alpha   90.00
_cell.angle_beta   90.00
_cell.angle_gamma   90.00
#
_symmetry.space_group_name_H-M   'P 1'
#
loop_
_entity.id
_entity.type
_entity.pdbx_description
1 polymer ?
#
loop_
_entity_poly.entity_id
_entity_poly.type
_entity_poly.pdbx_seq_one_letter_code
_entity_poly.pdbx_strand_id
1 'polypeptide(L)'
;MSGSSGGGGFGGSGLGFGGGSGGGFGAASMLVSGSGAGFGGGFGTAGPGDGGLLSGSKKETMQNLNDRLAAYLDKVRSLEDANTELECKIREWYEKNGPGTCIPGSGNDYSKYCPIIEDLRNKIINATIENARIILQVDNARLAADDFRLKYENEVALHQSVEADINGLRRVLDELTLTRADLEMQIESLNEELAYLKKNHEELQGIQSTTIGQVSVEMDAAPGTDLTKLLNDMRGQYELSIWKSKITLYSSLSFQSGELKREISTNTEQLQSGKSEITDLKRTLQSLEIELQSQLAMKKSLEDTLAETEGGYCAQLSQMQLQIGNLESQLLQVRADMERQNAEYQQLLDIKTRLEMEIETYRRLLDGEFVKIKTIVEEVVDGKVVASHVKEVEEKI
;
A
#
# COMPACT_ATOMS: atom_id res chain seq x y z
N MET A 1 -44.57 -27.41 -1.28
CA MET A 1 -43.82 -28.45 -2.02
C MET A 1 -42.43 -27.90 -2.26
N SER A 2 -41.39 -28.60 -1.75
CA SER A 2 -39.93 -28.41 -1.95
C SER A 2 -39.39 -26.97 -1.84
N GLY A 3 -38.60 -26.53 -0.86
CA GLY A 3 -37.52 -27.22 -0.15
C GLY A 3 -36.23 -27.15 -0.97
N SER A 4 -35.36 -26.17 -0.70
CA SER A 4 -33.89 -26.35 -0.73
C SER A 4 -33.17 -25.15 -0.13
N SER A 5 -32.52 -25.42 1.00
CA SER A 5 -31.47 -24.66 1.67
C SER A 5 -30.12 -24.86 0.95
N GLY A 6 -29.31 -23.81 0.82
CA GLY A 6 -27.93 -23.93 0.39
C GLY A 6 -27.09 -22.76 0.91
N GLY A 7 -26.39 -23.00 2.01
CA GLY A 7 -25.36 -22.12 2.56
C GLY A 7 -23.95 -22.66 2.31
N GLY A 8 -22.95 -21.81 2.57
CA GLY A 8 -21.52 -22.12 2.62
C GLY A 8 -20.80 -21.80 1.30
N GLY A 9 -19.60 -21.22 1.27
CA GLY A 9 -18.69 -20.77 2.31
C GLY A 9 -17.45 -20.17 1.64
N PHE A 10 -16.89 -19.10 2.21
CA PHE A 10 -15.65 -18.49 1.76
C PHE A 10 -14.45 -19.33 2.23
N GLY A 11 -13.63 -19.79 1.29
CA GLY A 11 -12.35 -20.44 1.56
C GLY A 11 -11.21 -19.42 1.57
N GLY A 12 -10.84 -18.95 2.77
CA GLY A 12 -9.59 -18.22 3.02
C GLY A 12 -8.53 -19.19 3.54
N SER A 13 -7.54 -19.52 2.73
CA SER A 13 -6.39 -20.34 3.14
C SER A 13 -5.33 -19.45 3.80
N GLY A 14 -5.43 -19.29 5.12
CA GLY A 14 -4.34 -18.81 5.96
C GLY A 14 -3.62 -20.01 6.58
N LEU A 15 -2.40 -20.31 6.11
CA LEU A 15 -1.50 -21.26 6.77
C LEU A 15 -0.46 -20.47 7.57
N GLY A 16 -0.77 -20.23 8.83
CA GLY A 16 0.21 -19.91 9.85
C GLY A 16 0.51 -21.17 10.66
N PHE A 17 1.79 -21.57 10.70
CA PHE A 17 2.30 -22.43 11.77
C PHE A 17 3.64 -21.87 12.23
N GLY A 18 3.62 -21.31 13.44
CA GLY A 18 4.81 -20.97 14.20
C GLY A 18 5.41 -22.22 14.83
N GLY A 19 6.73 -22.19 15.03
CA GLY A 19 7.47 -23.22 15.74
C GLY A 19 8.85 -22.69 16.09
N GLY A 20 8.96 -22.03 17.24
CA GLY A 20 10.23 -21.66 17.84
C GLY A 20 10.92 -22.89 18.44
N SER A 21 12.25 -22.92 18.35
CA SER A 21 13.11 -23.67 19.25
C SER A 21 14.50 -23.06 19.21
N GLY A 22 14.86 -22.42 20.32
CA GLY A 22 16.23 -22.01 20.60
C GLY A 22 17.09 -23.22 20.96
N GLY A 23 18.35 -23.18 20.57
CA GLY A 23 19.37 -24.14 20.95
C GLY A 23 20.69 -23.40 21.11
N GLY A 24 21.07 -23.14 22.35
CA GLY A 24 22.40 -22.68 22.73
C GLY A 24 23.29 -23.83 23.17
N PHE A 25 24.59 -23.55 23.16
CA PHE A 25 25.72 -24.28 23.75
C PHE A 25 26.22 -25.54 23.02
N GLY A 26 27.56 -25.59 22.88
CA GLY A 26 28.27 -26.85 22.73
C GLY A 26 29.54 -26.76 21.89
N ALA A 27 30.57 -26.09 22.41
CA ALA A 27 31.93 -26.36 21.98
C ALA A 27 32.26 -27.84 22.26
N ALA A 28 32.61 -28.59 21.24
CA ALA A 28 33.08 -29.97 21.36
C ALA A 28 34.39 -30.11 20.57
N SER A 29 35.49 -29.82 21.27
CA SER A 29 36.81 -30.37 20.95
C SER A 29 36.75 -31.88 21.15
N MET A 30 36.98 -32.65 20.09
CA MET A 30 37.16 -34.09 20.18
C MET A 30 38.65 -34.41 20.17
N LEU A 31 39.08 -34.96 21.31
CA LEU A 31 40.32 -35.67 21.55
C LEU A 31 40.51 -36.83 20.57
N VAL A 32 41.76 -37.04 20.14
CA VAL A 32 42.25 -38.40 19.85
C VAL A 32 43.75 -38.49 20.17
N SER A 33 44.04 -39.40 21.12
CA SER A 33 45.25 -40.23 21.31
C SER A 33 46.64 -39.63 21.05
N GLY A 34 47.62 -39.73 21.94
CA GLY A 34 47.79 -40.63 23.07
C GLY A 34 49.23 -40.63 23.56
N SER A 35 49.49 -41.49 24.53
CA SER A 35 50.83 -41.97 24.93
C SER A 35 51.65 -41.05 25.86
N GLY A 36 51.09 -40.76 27.03
CA GLY A 36 51.91 -40.55 28.23
C GLY A 36 52.33 -41.90 28.81
N ALA A 37 53.61 -42.25 28.67
CA ALA A 37 54.24 -43.36 29.40
C ALA A 37 55.44 -42.79 30.15
N GLY A 38 55.19 -42.41 31.42
CA GLY A 38 56.25 -42.24 32.40
C GLY A 38 56.78 -43.61 32.79
N PHE A 39 58.09 -43.78 32.71
CA PHE A 39 58.80 -44.87 33.36
C PHE A 39 59.92 -44.25 34.20
N GLY A 40 59.71 -44.26 35.52
CA GLY A 40 60.71 -43.96 36.53
C GLY A 40 61.02 -45.22 37.33
N GLY A 41 62.31 -45.38 37.67
CA GLY A 41 62.87 -46.44 38.53
C GLY A 41 63.51 -47.60 37.74
N GLY A 42 64.72 -48.09 38.01
CA GLY A 42 65.72 -47.79 39.03
C GLY A 42 66.85 -48.85 39.01
N PHE A 43 67.98 -48.50 39.67
CA PHE A 43 69.02 -49.36 40.30
C PHE A 43 70.02 -50.23 39.51
N GLY A 44 71.29 -50.16 39.96
CA GLY A 44 72.36 -51.18 39.85
C GLY A 44 73.70 -50.66 39.30
N THR A 45 74.62 -50.05 40.06
CA THR A 45 75.71 -50.60 40.91
C THR A 45 76.84 -51.39 40.21
N ALA A 46 78.09 -50.96 40.50
CA ALA A 46 79.41 -51.63 40.36
C ALA A 46 79.95 -51.78 38.91
N GLY A 47 81.19 -51.46 38.54
CA GLY A 47 82.48 -51.18 39.18
C GLY A 47 83.56 -51.31 38.07
N PRO A 48 84.88 -51.35 38.36
CA PRO A 48 85.78 -50.20 38.38
C PRO A 48 86.94 -50.25 37.36
N GLY A 49 87.64 -49.13 37.18
CA GLY A 49 88.94 -49.03 36.51
C GLY A 49 89.01 -47.75 35.66
N ASP A 50 90.02 -46.90 35.68
CA ASP A 50 91.32 -46.87 36.37
C ASP A 50 91.79 -45.41 36.28
N GLY A 51 92.58 -44.97 37.25
CA GLY A 51 93.01 -43.58 37.40
C GLY A 51 94.05 -43.17 36.35
N GLY A 52 93.65 -42.23 35.48
CA GLY A 52 94.50 -41.64 34.42
C GLY A 52 94.58 -40.12 34.48
N LEU A 53 95.08 -39.60 35.61
CA LEU A 53 95.91 -38.39 35.76
C LEU A 53 95.88 -37.32 34.62
N LEU A 54 94.92 -36.39 34.69
CA LEU A 54 95.11 -34.93 34.59
C LEU A 54 95.96 -34.30 33.45
N SER A 55 96.10 -34.93 32.28
CA SER A 55 96.68 -34.29 31.07
C SER A 55 95.88 -34.48 29.77
N GLY A 56 94.78 -35.25 29.80
CA GLY A 56 93.89 -35.51 28.65
C GLY A 56 92.64 -34.62 28.55
N SER A 57 92.24 -33.99 29.65
CA SER A 57 90.95 -33.30 29.76
C SER A 57 90.77 -32.16 28.76
N LYS A 58 91.79 -31.31 28.55
CA LYS A 58 91.67 -30.17 27.62
C LYS A 58 91.58 -30.59 26.15
N LYS A 59 92.28 -31.67 25.78
CA LYS A 59 92.28 -32.20 24.40
C LYS A 59 90.99 -32.96 24.12
N GLU A 60 90.48 -33.72 25.08
CA GLU A 60 89.20 -34.43 24.99
C GLU A 60 88.01 -33.46 25.02
N THR A 61 88.07 -32.38 25.81
CA THR A 61 87.06 -31.31 25.75
C THR A 61 87.12 -30.53 24.44
N MET A 62 88.31 -30.30 23.87
CA MET A 62 88.45 -29.67 22.55
C MET A 62 87.99 -30.60 21.43
N GLN A 63 88.22 -31.90 21.56
CA GLN A 63 87.73 -32.90 20.62
C GLN A 63 86.20 -32.98 20.68
N ASN A 64 85.61 -33.02 21.88
CA ASN A 64 84.16 -33.00 22.06
C ASN A 64 83.52 -31.71 21.52
N LEU A 65 84.17 -30.55 21.69
CA LEU A 65 83.73 -29.31 21.07
C LEU A 65 83.82 -29.35 19.55
N ASN A 66 84.92 -29.86 19.00
CA ASN A 66 85.11 -30.02 17.56
C ASN A 66 84.13 -31.02 16.96
N ASP A 67 83.85 -32.14 17.63
CA ASP A 67 82.88 -33.15 17.19
C ASP A 67 81.46 -32.57 17.24
N ARG A 68 81.15 -31.76 18.26
CA ARG A 68 79.88 -31.04 18.37
C ARG A 68 79.76 -29.92 17.34
N LEU A 69 80.84 -29.22 17.01
CA LEU A 69 80.90 -28.20 15.96
C LEU A 69 80.77 -28.84 14.58
N ALA A 70 81.40 -30.00 14.35
CA ALA A 70 81.20 -30.82 13.16
C ALA A 70 79.74 -31.26 13.03
N ALA A 71 79.13 -31.75 14.12
CA ALA A 71 77.70 -32.10 14.14
C ALA A 71 76.80 -30.87 13.88
N TYR A 72 77.16 -29.68 14.39
CA TYR A 72 76.44 -28.44 14.06
C TYR A 72 76.63 -28.04 12.60
N LEU A 73 77.83 -28.16 12.02
CA LEU A 73 78.08 -27.88 10.61
C LEU A 73 77.35 -28.85 9.69
N ASP A 74 77.32 -30.14 10.03
CA ASP A 74 76.54 -31.14 9.31
C ASP A 74 75.03 -30.86 9.44
N LYS A 75 74.58 -30.39 10.61
CA LYS A 75 73.19 -29.98 10.79
C LYS A 75 72.85 -28.74 9.97
N VAL A 76 73.73 -27.74 9.92
CA VAL A 76 73.56 -26.54 9.09
C VAL A 76 73.49 -26.93 7.62
N ARG A 77 74.40 -27.79 7.12
CA ARG A 77 74.34 -28.30 5.75
C ARG A 77 73.03 -29.03 5.46
N SER A 78 72.58 -29.90 6.37
CA SER A 78 71.30 -30.61 6.19
C SER A 78 70.09 -29.65 6.17
N LEU A 79 70.16 -28.54 6.90
CA LEU A 79 69.12 -27.53 6.93
C LEU A 79 69.18 -26.65 5.68
N GLU A 80 70.36 -26.31 5.19
CA GLU A 80 70.57 -25.60 3.93
C GLU A 80 70.02 -26.43 2.77
N ASP A 81 70.37 -27.72 2.68
CA ASP A 81 69.85 -28.63 1.65
C ASP A 81 68.33 -28.73 1.71
N ALA A 82 67.75 -28.93 2.90
CA ALA A 82 66.29 -28.96 3.07
C ALA A 82 65.63 -27.62 2.72
N ASN A 83 66.28 -26.50 3.00
CA ASN A 83 65.75 -25.17 2.67
C ASN A 83 65.79 -24.94 1.16
N THR A 84 66.86 -25.33 0.46
CA THR A 84 66.91 -25.27 -1.02
C THR A 84 65.85 -26.16 -1.66
N GLU A 85 65.58 -27.34 -1.08
CA GLU A 85 64.53 -28.24 -1.56
C GLU A 85 63.12 -27.62 -1.37
N LEU A 86 62.87 -27.01 -0.21
CA LEU A 86 61.62 -26.29 0.05
C LEU A 86 61.45 -25.08 -0.87
N GLU A 87 62.50 -24.30 -1.10
CA GLU A 87 62.48 -23.18 -2.05
C GLU A 87 62.17 -23.64 -3.47
N CYS A 88 62.73 -24.77 -3.92
CA CYS A 88 62.39 -25.38 -5.20
C CYS A 88 60.93 -25.83 -5.26
N LYS A 89 60.43 -26.50 -4.21
CA LYS A 89 59.01 -26.93 -4.14
C LYS A 89 58.04 -25.73 -4.12
N ILE A 90 58.40 -24.65 -3.43
CA ILE A 90 57.62 -23.41 -3.41
C ILE A 90 57.60 -22.79 -4.81
N ARG A 91 58.75 -22.72 -5.48
CA ARG A 91 58.85 -22.20 -6.85
C ARG A 91 58.01 -23.01 -7.83
N GLU A 92 58.13 -24.35 -7.80
CA GLU A 92 57.30 -25.25 -8.62
C GLU A 92 55.81 -25.12 -8.31
N TRP A 93 55.45 -24.93 -7.03
CA TRP A 93 54.06 -24.71 -6.64
C TRP A 93 53.52 -23.38 -7.16
N TYR A 94 54.31 -22.30 -7.14
CA TYR A 94 53.93 -21.02 -7.72
C TYR A 94 53.96 -21.02 -9.26
N GLU A 95 54.81 -21.82 -9.91
CA GLU A 95 54.76 -21.97 -11.36
C GLU A 95 53.52 -22.76 -11.79
N LYS A 96 53.11 -23.76 -11.01
CA LYS A 96 51.92 -24.58 -11.29
C LYS A 96 50.61 -23.93 -10.87
N ASN A 97 50.61 -23.13 -9.80
CA ASN A 97 49.41 -22.57 -9.17
C ASN A 97 49.44 -21.03 -9.08
N GLY A 98 50.42 -20.37 -9.70
CA GLY A 98 50.55 -18.92 -9.68
C GLY A 98 49.42 -18.23 -10.45
N PRO A 99 49.14 -16.95 -10.17
CA PRO A 99 47.96 -16.24 -10.68
C PRO A 99 47.93 -16.04 -12.20
N GLY A 100 48.97 -16.43 -12.93
CA GLY A 100 49.10 -16.31 -14.38
C GLY A 100 49.23 -17.64 -15.14
N THR A 101 49.43 -18.75 -14.44
CA THR A 101 49.40 -20.11 -15.01
C THR A 101 48.08 -20.76 -14.63
N CYS A 102 47.00 -20.15 -15.10
CA CYS A 102 45.78 -20.90 -15.32
C CYS A 102 46.13 -22.08 -16.23
N ILE A 103 45.96 -23.30 -15.71
CA ILE A 103 45.72 -24.48 -16.52
C ILE A 103 44.79 -24.06 -17.66
N PRO A 104 45.10 -24.36 -18.94
CA PRO A 104 44.19 -24.06 -20.04
C PRO A 104 42.83 -24.71 -19.74
N GLY A 105 41.88 -23.91 -19.23
CA GLY A 105 40.55 -24.37 -18.82
C GLY A 105 40.15 -24.29 -17.33
N SER A 106 40.95 -23.75 -16.40
CA SER A 106 40.50 -23.60 -14.98
C SER A 106 40.40 -22.16 -14.45
N GLY A 107 40.77 -21.15 -15.24
CA GLY A 107 40.13 -19.85 -15.10
C GLY A 107 38.78 -19.96 -15.81
N ASN A 108 37.67 -20.11 -15.09
CA ASN A 108 36.37 -20.03 -15.75
C ASN A 108 36.27 -18.65 -16.40
N ASP A 109 36.39 -18.58 -17.73
CA ASP A 109 36.26 -17.35 -18.50
C ASP A 109 34.81 -16.83 -18.40
N TYR A 110 34.49 -16.16 -17.30
CA TYR A 110 33.15 -15.59 -17.05
C TYR A 110 32.79 -14.48 -18.04
N SER A 111 33.76 -14.02 -18.83
CA SER A 111 33.57 -13.08 -19.93
C SER A 111 32.48 -13.50 -20.93
N LYS A 112 32.19 -14.79 -21.06
CA LYS A 112 31.11 -15.30 -21.93
C LYS A 112 29.71 -14.99 -21.40
N TYR A 113 29.56 -14.85 -20.07
CA TYR A 113 28.28 -14.54 -19.43
C TYR A 113 28.02 -13.03 -19.39
N CYS A 114 29.05 -12.19 -19.43
CA CYS A 114 28.91 -10.73 -19.48
C CYS A 114 27.96 -10.23 -20.59
N PRO A 115 28.10 -10.62 -21.88
CA PRO A 115 27.18 -10.16 -22.92
C PRO A 115 25.76 -10.68 -22.71
N ILE A 116 25.58 -11.90 -22.19
CA ILE A 116 24.26 -12.46 -21.89
C ILE A 116 23.58 -11.68 -20.76
N ILE A 117 24.34 -11.30 -19.73
CA ILE A 117 23.86 -10.48 -18.62
C ILE A 117 23.51 -9.07 -19.11
N GLU A 118 24.34 -8.48 -19.98
CA GLU A 118 24.07 -7.19 -20.62
C GLU A 118 22.76 -7.24 -21.43
N ASP A 119 22.58 -8.27 -22.26
CA ASP A 119 21.36 -8.48 -23.05
C ASP A 119 20.12 -8.66 -22.17
N LEU A 120 20.23 -9.41 -21.07
CA LEU A 120 19.13 -9.58 -20.11
C LEU A 120 18.80 -8.27 -19.41
N ARG A 121 19.80 -7.47 -19.01
CA ARG A 121 19.59 -6.14 -18.45
C ARG A 121 18.90 -5.22 -19.44
N ASN A 122 19.33 -5.21 -20.71
CA ASN A 122 18.70 -4.44 -21.77
C ASN A 122 17.24 -4.86 -21.99
N LYS A 123 16.94 -6.17 -21.97
CA LYS A 123 15.55 -6.67 -22.05
C LYS A 123 14.70 -6.21 -20.88
N ILE A 124 15.22 -6.23 -19.66
CA ILE A 124 14.51 -5.76 -18.46
C ILE A 124 14.24 -4.26 -18.58
N ILE A 125 15.23 -3.46 -18.98
CA ILE A 125 15.07 -2.01 -19.15
C ILE A 125 14.01 -1.71 -20.23
N ASN A 126 14.10 -2.37 -21.40
CA ASN A 126 13.13 -2.20 -22.47
C ASN A 126 11.71 -2.60 -22.03
N ALA A 127 11.56 -3.71 -21.31
CA ALA A 127 10.27 -4.13 -20.77
C ALA A 127 9.74 -3.14 -19.73
N THR A 128 10.61 -2.54 -18.92
CA THR A 128 10.23 -1.52 -17.93
C THR A 128 9.75 -0.23 -18.61
N ILE A 129 10.43 0.20 -19.66
CA ILE A 129 10.04 1.37 -20.47
C ILE A 129 8.72 1.12 -21.17
N GLU A 130 8.53 -0.06 -21.79
CA GLU A 130 7.26 -0.38 -22.46
C GLU A 130 6.11 -0.50 -21.46
N ASN A 131 6.35 -1.05 -20.27
CA ASN A 131 5.35 -1.08 -19.20
C ASN A 131 4.96 0.35 -18.78
N ALA A 132 5.94 1.24 -18.55
CA ALA A 132 5.67 2.65 -18.25
C ALA A 132 4.87 3.34 -19.37
N ARG A 133 5.19 3.05 -20.64
CA ARG A 133 4.45 3.56 -21.81
C ARG A 133 3.00 3.07 -21.83
N ILE A 134 2.77 1.79 -21.54
CA ILE A 134 1.41 1.22 -21.46
C ILE A 134 0.63 1.86 -20.31
N ILE A 135 1.24 2.02 -19.13
CA ILE A 135 0.60 2.68 -17.98
C ILE A 135 0.16 4.10 -18.36
N LEU A 136 1.02 4.88 -19.02
CA LEU A 136 0.66 6.23 -19.48
C LEU A 136 -0.50 6.22 -20.49
N GLN A 137 -0.54 5.23 -21.39
CA GLN A 137 -1.66 5.08 -22.33
C GLN A 137 -2.96 4.72 -21.61
N VAL A 138 -2.90 3.86 -20.59
CA VAL A 138 -4.05 3.50 -19.76
C VAL A 138 -4.56 4.72 -19.00
N ASP A 139 -3.68 5.48 -18.38
CA ASP A 139 -4.05 6.70 -17.64
C ASP A 139 -4.66 7.75 -18.59
N ASN A 140 -4.08 7.93 -19.78
CA ASN A 140 -4.64 8.83 -20.79
C ASN A 140 -6.03 8.39 -21.26
N ALA A 141 -6.21 7.09 -21.54
CA ALA A 141 -7.50 6.54 -21.94
C ALA A 141 -8.55 6.69 -20.82
N ARG A 142 -8.14 6.50 -19.56
CA ARG A 142 -9.00 6.68 -18.38
C ARG A 142 -9.43 8.14 -18.21
N LEU A 143 -8.49 9.08 -18.31
CA LEU A 143 -8.79 10.51 -18.23
C LEU A 143 -9.72 10.95 -19.38
N ALA A 144 -9.51 10.44 -20.60
CA ALA A 144 -10.40 10.70 -21.73
C ALA A 144 -11.80 10.12 -21.50
N ALA A 145 -11.91 8.90 -20.95
CA ALA A 145 -13.20 8.30 -20.60
C ALA A 145 -13.93 9.10 -19.51
N ASP A 146 -13.23 9.59 -18.50
CA ASP A 146 -13.79 10.45 -17.46
C ASP A 146 -14.26 11.81 -18.00
N ASP A 147 -13.52 12.43 -18.93
CA ASP A 147 -13.93 13.65 -19.62
C ASP A 147 -15.21 13.44 -20.45
N PHE A 148 -15.29 12.32 -21.20
CA PHE A 148 -16.52 11.98 -21.93
C PHE A 148 -17.69 11.67 -21.02
N ARG A 149 -17.46 11.02 -19.87
CA ARG A 149 -18.49 10.77 -18.87
C ARG A 149 -19.06 12.07 -18.31
N LEU A 150 -18.20 13.03 -17.91
CA LEU A 150 -18.65 14.33 -17.42
C LEU A 150 -19.41 15.11 -18.49
N LYS A 151 -18.94 15.08 -19.75
CA LYS A 151 -19.65 15.70 -20.87
C LYS A 151 -21.04 15.08 -21.09
N TYR A 152 -21.14 13.75 -21.00
CA TYR A 152 -22.42 13.05 -21.12
C TYR A 152 -23.37 13.40 -19.98
N GLU A 153 -22.89 13.41 -18.73
CA GLU A 153 -23.70 13.78 -17.56
C GLU A 153 -24.23 15.23 -17.68
N ASN A 154 -23.39 16.16 -18.13
CA ASN A 154 -23.80 17.55 -18.40
C ASN A 154 -24.84 17.63 -19.53
N GLU A 155 -24.63 16.92 -20.63
CA GLU A 155 -25.57 16.91 -21.77
C GLU A 155 -26.93 16.32 -21.36
N VAL A 156 -26.94 15.23 -20.57
CA VAL A 156 -28.16 14.64 -20.02
C VAL A 156 -28.88 15.63 -19.11
N ALA A 157 -28.17 16.34 -18.24
CA ALA A 157 -28.77 17.35 -17.37
C ALA A 157 -29.40 18.50 -18.18
N LEU A 158 -28.72 18.98 -19.23
CA LEU A 158 -29.26 19.98 -20.15
C LEU A 158 -30.48 19.47 -20.90
N HIS A 159 -30.44 18.23 -21.42
CA HIS A 159 -31.59 17.60 -22.07
C HIS A 159 -32.80 17.51 -21.13
N GLN A 160 -32.61 17.07 -19.89
CA GLN A 160 -33.68 17.00 -18.91
C GLN A 160 -34.28 18.39 -18.60
N SER A 161 -33.44 19.43 -18.50
CA SER A 161 -33.92 20.81 -18.33
C SER A 161 -34.76 21.26 -19.52
N VAL A 162 -34.29 21.02 -20.75
CA VAL A 162 -35.01 21.40 -21.97
C VAL A 162 -36.31 20.60 -22.11
N GLU A 163 -36.32 19.31 -21.77
CA GLU A 163 -37.53 18.50 -21.75
C GLU A 163 -38.55 19.02 -20.73
N ALA A 164 -38.10 19.44 -19.54
CA ALA A 164 -38.94 20.07 -18.54
C ALA A 164 -39.56 21.38 -19.07
N ASP A 165 -38.76 22.22 -19.74
CA ASP A 165 -39.22 23.47 -20.36
C ASP A 165 -40.25 23.20 -21.48
N ILE A 166 -40.00 22.21 -22.36
CA ILE A 166 -40.94 21.81 -23.42
C ILE A 166 -42.27 21.33 -22.81
N ASN A 167 -42.21 20.52 -21.75
CA ASN A 167 -43.41 20.07 -21.05
C ASN A 167 -44.17 21.23 -20.39
N GLY A 168 -43.44 22.20 -19.82
CA GLY A 168 -44.02 23.44 -19.30
C GLY A 168 -44.72 24.26 -20.39
N LEU A 169 -44.06 24.48 -21.53
CA LEU A 169 -44.61 25.21 -22.67
C LEU A 169 -45.84 24.51 -23.27
N ARG A 170 -45.88 23.17 -23.31
CA ARG A 170 -47.08 22.42 -23.71
C ARG A 170 -48.25 22.68 -22.77
N ARG A 171 -48.03 22.70 -21.46
CA ARG A 171 -49.08 23.05 -20.48
C ARG A 171 -49.60 24.47 -20.67
N VAL A 172 -48.71 25.43 -20.91
CA VAL A 172 -49.11 26.83 -21.18
C VAL A 172 -49.90 26.92 -22.48
N LEU A 173 -49.53 26.17 -23.53
CA LEU A 173 -50.29 26.10 -24.78
C LEU A 173 -51.70 25.53 -24.55
N ASP A 174 -51.82 24.45 -23.76
CA ASP A 174 -53.11 23.85 -23.43
C ASP A 174 -54.00 24.85 -22.65
N GLU A 175 -53.43 25.58 -21.69
CA GLU A 175 -54.12 26.63 -20.94
C GLU A 175 -54.57 27.79 -21.84
N LEU A 176 -53.70 28.26 -22.74
CA LEU A 176 -54.05 29.28 -23.73
C LEU A 176 -55.14 28.79 -24.70
N THR A 177 -55.14 27.50 -25.04
CA THR A 177 -56.17 26.92 -25.90
C THR A 177 -57.52 26.87 -25.19
N LEU A 178 -57.54 26.52 -23.90
CA LEU A 178 -58.76 26.55 -23.08
C LEU A 178 -59.31 27.97 -22.90
N THR A 179 -58.44 28.94 -22.56
CA THR A 179 -58.86 30.34 -22.42
C THR A 179 -59.36 30.93 -23.74
N ARG A 180 -58.73 30.58 -24.87
CA ARG A 180 -59.23 30.95 -26.20
C ARG A 180 -60.62 30.38 -26.46
N ALA A 181 -60.84 29.09 -26.19
CA ALA A 181 -62.14 28.45 -26.38
C ALA A 181 -63.24 29.08 -25.50
N ASP A 182 -62.91 29.44 -24.25
CA ASP A 182 -63.82 30.17 -23.35
C ASP A 182 -64.17 31.55 -23.90
N LEU A 183 -63.19 32.32 -24.38
CA LEU A 183 -63.43 33.61 -25.03
C LEU A 183 -64.24 33.48 -26.32
N GLU A 184 -63.99 32.45 -27.14
CA GLU A 184 -64.78 32.17 -28.34
C GLU A 184 -66.25 31.85 -27.99
N MET A 185 -66.49 31.08 -26.93
CA MET A 185 -67.83 30.79 -26.42
C MET A 185 -68.53 32.06 -25.90
N GLN A 186 -67.81 32.94 -25.18
CA GLN A 186 -68.34 34.23 -24.75
C GLN A 186 -68.70 35.12 -25.94
N ILE A 187 -67.86 35.19 -26.98
CA ILE A 187 -68.15 35.94 -28.21
C ILE A 187 -69.41 35.39 -28.91
N GLU A 188 -69.54 34.07 -29.02
CA GLU A 188 -70.72 33.46 -29.64
C GLU A 188 -71.99 33.77 -28.84
N SER A 189 -71.94 33.66 -27.51
CA SER A 189 -73.07 34.01 -26.65
C SER A 189 -73.49 35.48 -26.80
N LEU A 190 -72.53 36.41 -26.90
CA LEU A 190 -72.81 37.83 -27.12
C LEU A 190 -73.36 38.08 -28.53
N ASN A 191 -72.91 37.34 -29.54
CA ASN A 191 -73.46 37.41 -30.89
C ASN A 191 -74.91 36.90 -30.94
N GLU A 192 -75.22 35.82 -30.23
CA GLU A 192 -76.58 35.30 -30.07
C GLU A 192 -77.48 36.33 -29.37
N GLU A 193 -77.02 36.95 -28.29
CA GLU A 193 -77.74 38.03 -27.61
C GLU A 193 -77.99 39.23 -28.54
N LEU A 194 -76.99 39.63 -29.32
CA LEU A 194 -77.10 40.75 -30.27
C LEU A 194 -78.09 40.41 -31.40
N ALA A 195 -78.05 39.18 -31.91
CA ALA A 195 -79.01 38.70 -32.91
C ALA A 195 -80.44 38.65 -32.34
N TYR A 196 -80.60 38.19 -31.10
CA TYR A 196 -81.87 38.20 -30.39
C TYR A 196 -82.42 39.62 -30.21
N LEU A 197 -81.58 40.57 -29.77
CA LEU A 197 -81.93 41.99 -29.64
C LEU A 197 -82.33 42.62 -30.98
N LYS A 198 -81.59 42.33 -32.07
CA LYS A 198 -81.93 42.80 -33.42
C LYS A 198 -83.27 42.26 -33.89
N LYS A 199 -83.51 40.96 -33.73
CA LYS A 199 -84.78 40.33 -34.08
C LYS A 199 -85.93 40.92 -33.28
N ASN A 200 -85.76 41.10 -31.96
CA ASN A 200 -86.77 41.77 -31.13
C ASN A 200 -87.02 43.21 -31.59
N HIS A 201 -86.00 43.95 -32.01
CA HIS A 201 -86.17 45.30 -32.55
C HIS A 201 -86.90 45.31 -33.90
N GLU A 202 -86.60 44.38 -34.80
CA GLU A 202 -87.33 44.19 -36.06
C GLU A 202 -88.79 43.79 -35.82
N GLU A 203 -89.06 42.89 -34.87
CA GLU A 203 -90.42 42.54 -34.47
C GLU A 203 -91.14 43.74 -33.85
N LEU A 204 -90.48 44.54 -33.01
CA LEU A 204 -91.06 45.78 -32.47
C LEU A 204 -91.28 46.84 -33.56
N GLN A 205 -90.41 46.99 -34.55
CA GLN A 205 -90.63 47.86 -35.72
C GLN A 205 -91.74 47.31 -36.63
N GLY A 206 -91.82 45.99 -36.80
CA GLY A 206 -92.90 45.30 -37.51
C GLY A 206 -94.24 45.54 -36.83
N ILE A 207 -94.27 45.48 -35.50
CA ILE A 207 -95.44 45.84 -34.70
C ILE A 207 -95.70 47.35 -34.79
N GLN A 208 -94.69 48.21 -34.73
CA GLN A 208 -94.86 49.67 -34.81
C GLN A 208 -95.32 50.14 -36.21
N SER A 209 -94.94 49.43 -37.27
CA SER A 209 -95.42 49.64 -38.65
C SER A 209 -96.77 48.97 -38.92
N THR A 210 -97.13 47.92 -38.18
CA THR A 210 -98.48 47.32 -38.18
C THR A 210 -99.46 48.07 -37.24
N THR A 211 -98.94 48.91 -36.33
CA THR A 211 -99.74 49.79 -35.45
C THR A 211 -99.99 51.16 -36.11
N ILE A 212 -99.87 51.25 -37.43
CA ILE A 212 -100.52 52.28 -38.26
C ILE A 212 -101.27 51.56 -39.40
N GLY A 213 -102.08 50.57 -39.02
CA GLY A 213 -103.00 49.86 -39.90
C GLY A 213 -104.30 49.64 -39.16
N GLN A 214 -105.35 50.39 -39.54
CA GLN A 214 -106.74 50.21 -39.12
C GLN A 214 -107.11 48.73 -39.00
N VAL A 215 -107.37 48.25 -37.79
CA VAL A 215 -108.15 47.03 -37.58
C VAL A 215 -109.61 47.44 -37.52
N SER A 216 -110.24 47.46 -38.70
CA SER A 216 -111.70 47.40 -38.83
C SER A 216 -112.15 46.03 -38.31
N VAL A 217 -112.92 46.05 -37.23
CA VAL A 217 -113.60 44.88 -36.68
C VAL A 217 -114.87 44.67 -37.50
N GLU A 218 -114.79 43.85 -38.55
CA GLU A 218 -115.98 43.24 -39.12
C GLU A 218 -116.19 41.88 -38.46
N MET A 219 -117.24 41.88 -37.65
CA MET A 219 -117.81 40.74 -36.96
C MET A 219 -118.43 39.80 -38.01
N ASP A 220 -117.68 38.80 -38.46
CA ASP A 220 -118.25 37.63 -39.12
C ASP A 220 -118.53 36.56 -38.06
N ALA A 221 -119.82 36.24 -37.90
CA ALA A 221 -120.32 35.27 -36.95
C ALA A 221 -120.00 33.86 -37.46
N ALA A 222 -118.78 33.39 -37.18
CA ALA A 222 -118.43 31.99 -37.37
C ALA A 222 -119.31 31.11 -36.46
N PRO A 223 -119.82 29.98 -36.97
CA PRO A 223 -120.91 29.22 -36.37
C PRO A 223 -120.50 28.65 -35.01
N GLY A 224 -121.46 28.60 -34.08
CA GLY A 224 -121.28 28.29 -32.66
C GLY A 224 -120.14 27.31 -32.38
N THR A 225 -119.13 27.80 -31.65
CA THR A 225 -118.02 27.00 -31.16
C THR A 225 -118.57 25.83 -30.37
N ASP A 226 -118.39 24.63 -30.92
CA ASP A 226 -118.73 23.37 -30.29
C ASP A 226 -117.90 23.25 -29.01
N LEU A 227 -118.51 23.64 -27.88
CA LEU A 227 -117.88 23.69 -26.57
C LEU A 227 -117.26 22.33 -26.20
N THR A 228 -117.86 21.25 -26.72
CA THR A 228 -117.38 19.87 -26.61
C THR A 228 -116.04 19.67 -27.31
N LYS A 229 -115.85 20.24 -28.51
CA LYS A 229 -114.56 20.23 -29.21
C LYS A 229 -113.53 21.07 -28.49
N LEU A 230 -113.88 22.26 -27.99
CA LEU A 230 -112.94 23.12 -27.27
C LEU A 230 -112.48 22.48 -25.93
N LEU A 231 -113.41 21.89 -25.17
CA LEU A 231 -113.09 21.15 -23.94
C LEU A 231 -112.22 19.92 -24.22
N ASN A 232 -112.50 19.18 -25.31
CA ASN A 232 -111.67 18.06 -25.72
C ASN A 232 -110.28 18.51 -26.21
N ASP A 233 -110.18 19.65 -26.88
CA ASP A 233 -108.91 20.21 -27.34
C ASP A 233 -108.07 20.73 -26.16
N MET A 234 -108.69 21.42 -25.19
CA MET A 234 -108.02 21.78 -23.93
C MET A 234 -107.55 20.54 -23.17
N ARG A 235 -108.39 19.50 -23.08
CA ARG A 235 -108.00 18.22 -22.46
C ARG A 235 -106.83 17.58 -23.19
N GLY A 236 -106.85 17.56 -24.53
CA GLY A 236 -105.75 17.07 -25.35
C GLY A 236 -104.45 17.86 -25.12
N GLN A 237 -104.52 19.19 -25.03
CA GLN A 237 -103.36 20.02 -24.72
C GLN A 237 -102.80 19.76 -23.32
N TYR A 238 -103.64 19.55 -22.31
CA TYR A 238 -103.20 19.18 -20.96
C TYR A 238 -102.58 17.78 -20.92
N GLU A 239 -103.21 16.78 -21.53
CA GLU A 239 -102.68 15.42 -21.62
C GLU A 239 -101.31 15.40 -22.34
N LEU A 240 -101.18 16.18 -23.42
CA LEU A 240 -99.94 16.32 -24.17
C LEU A 240 -98.86 17.09 -23.40
N SER A 241 -99.24 18.08 -22.58
CA SER A 241 -98.32 18.83 -21.71
C SER A 241 -97.82 18.00 -20.54
N ILE A 242 -98.71 17.22 -19.91
CA ILE A 242 -98.34 16.25 -18.86
C ILE A 242 -97.46 15.15 -19.45
N TRP A 243 -97.78 14.63 -20.62
CA TRP A 243 -96.97 13.62 -21.31
C TRP A 243 -95.57 14.16 -21.65
N LYS A 244 -95.47 15.36 -22.23
CA LYS A 244 -94.19 16.04 -22.49
C LYS A 244 -93.42 16.26 -21.20
N SER A 245 -94.05 16.81 -20.17
CA SER A 245 -93.44 17.05 -18.86
C SER A 245 -92.87 15.75 -18.26
N LYS A 246 -93.64 14.66 -18.32
CA LYS A 246 -93.22 13.35 -17.84
C LYS A 246 -91.98 12.85 -18.60
N ILE A 247 -92.00 12.89 -19.93
CA ILE A 247 -90.85 12.49 -20.76
C ILE A 247 -89.61 13.35 -20.50
N THR A 248 -89.77 14.67 -20.40
CA THR A 248 -88.66 15.58 -20.09
C THR A 248 -88.07 15.29 -18.71
N LEU A 249 -88.91 15.00 -17.71
CA LEU A 249 -88.47 14.67 -16.35
C LEU A 249 -87.74 13.32 -16.31
N TYR A 250 -88.26 12.28 -16.97
CA TYR A 250 -87.57 11.00 -17.08
C TYR A 250 -86.24 11.11 -17.84
N SER A 251 -86.21 11.89 -18.93
CA SER A 251 -84.98 12.15 -19.69
C SER A 251 -83.94 12.85 -18.84
N SER A 252 -84.33 13.89 -18.10
CA SER A 252 -83.45 14.64 -17.19
C SER A 252 -82.94 13.78 -16.04
N LEU A 253 -83.79 12.97 -15.40
CA LEU A 253 -83.40 12.04 -14.34
C LEU A 253 -82.42 10.98 -14.87
N SER A 254 -82.70 10.43 -16.05
CA SER A 254 -81.84 9.45 -16.71
C SER A 254 -80.47 10.05 -17.04
N PHE A 255 -80.44 11.28 -17.56
CA PHE A 255 -79.21 12.01 -17.85
C PHE A 255 -78.40 12.27 -16.58
N GLN A 256 -79.01 12.84 -15.53
CA GLN A 256 -78.35 13.10 -14.24
C GLN A 256 -77.82 11.82 -13.58
N SER A 257 -78.59 10.73 -13.62
CA SER A 257 -78.16 9.43 -13.09
C SER A 257 -76.97 8.86 -13.89
N GLY A 258 -76.98 9.02 -15.22
CA GLY A 258 -75.87 8.63 -16.08
C GLY A 258 -74.60 9.44 -15.83
N GLU A 259 -74.75 10.76 -15.63
CA GLU A 259 -73.66 11.66 -15.32
C GLU A 259 -73.05 11.37 -13.94
N LEU A 260 -73.88 11.22 -12.91
CA LEU A 260 -73.44 10.83 -11.57
C LEU A 260 -72.71 9.47 -11.59
N LYS A 261 -73.22 8.50 -12.36
CA LYS A 261 -72.56 7.19 -12.49
C LYS A 261 -71.21 7.30 -13.20
N ARG A 262 -71.09 8.18 -14.19
CA ARG A 262 -69.82 8.46 -14.88
C ARG A 262 -68.82 9.09 -13.91
N GLU A 263 -69.25 10.09 -13.15
CA GLU A 263 -68.43 10.76 -12.15
C GLU A 263 -67.97 9.82 -11.03
N ILE A 264 -68.86 8.94 -10.55
CA ILE A 264 -68.48 7.90 -9.58
C ILE A 264 -67.44 6.95 -10.18
N SER A 265 -67.57 6.55 -11.44
CA SER A 265 -66.57 5.70 -12.12
C SER A 265 -65.21 6.39 -12.20
N THR A 266 -65.18 7.64 -12.68
CA THR A 266 -63.93 8.42 -12.81
C THR A 266 -63.27 8.65 -11.45
N ASN A 267 -64.05 9.01 -10.42
CA ASN A 267 -63.52 9.19 -9.06
C ASN A 267 -63.01 7.87 -8.48
N THR A 268 -63.67 6.75 -8.76
CA THR A 268 -63.21 5.42 -8.32
C THR A 268 -61.90 5.05 -9.02
N GLU A 269 -61.78 5.30 -10.32
CA GLU A 269 -60.55 5.05 -11.09
C GLU A 269 -59.38 5.91 -10.58
N GLN A 270 -59.59 7.20 -10.35
CA GLN A 270 -58.59 8.10 -9.76
C GLN A 270 -58.18 7.65 -8.35
N LEU A 271 -59.12 7.17 -7.54
CA LEU A 271 -58.82 6.67 -6.21
C LEU A 271 -58.02 5.36 -6.26
N GLN A 272 -58.30 4.47 -7.21
CA GLN A 272 -57.50 3.27 -7.43
C GLN A 272 -56.10 3.60 -7.94
N SER A 273 -55.95 4.54 -8.88
CA SER A 273 -54.65 4.95 -9.41
C SER A 273 -53.79 5.59 -8.32
N GLY A 274 -54.34 6.51 -7.53
CA GLY A 274 -53.65 7.11 -6.38
C GLY A 274 -53.27 6.06 -5.32
N LYS A 275 -54.13 5.06 -5.09
CA LYS A 275 -53.80 3.94 -4.19
C LYS A 275 -52.64 3.09 -4.73
N SER A 276 -52.60 2.79 -6.03
CA SER A 276 -51.45 2.07 -6.62
C SER A 276 -50.16 2.89 -6.50
N GLU A 277 -50.21 4.19 -6.80
CA GLU A 277 -49.04 5.07 -6.70
C GLU A 277 -48.50 5.13 -5.26
N ILE A 278 -49.38 5.26 -4.26
CA ILE A 278 -48.97 5.18 -2.85
C ILE A 278 -48.31 3.84 -2.52
N THR A 279 -48.83 2.72 -3.05
CA THR A 279 -48.20 1.41 -2.79
C THR A 279 -46.84 1.28 -3.46
N ASP A 280 -46.66 1.83 -4.66
CA ASP A 280 -45.39 1.81 -5.37
C ASP A 280 -44.36 2.70 -4.68
N LEU A 281 -44.75 3.92 -4.26
CA LEU A 281 -43.91 4.80 -3.47
C LEU A 281 -43.49 4.17 -2.13
N LYS A 282 -44.38 3.40 -1.48
CA LYS A 282 -44.02 2.66 -0.27
C LYS A 282 -43.00 1.55 -0.55
N ARG A 283 -43.13 0.83 -1.67
CA ARG A 283 -42.16 -0.20 -2.07
C ARG A 283 -40.79 0.42 -2.40
N THR A 284 -40.76 1.54 -3.13
CA THR A 284 -39.50 2.23 -3.44
C THR A 284 -38.84 2.76 -2.18
N LEU A 285 -39.60 3.38 -1.27
CA LEU A 285 -39.07 3.84 0.03
C LEU A 285 -38.47 2.69 0.83
N GLN A 286 -39.17 1.56 0.95
CA GLN A 286 -38.64 0.38 1.64
C GLN A 286 -37.36 -0.15 0.98
N SER A 287 -37.31 -0.19 -0.35
CA SER A 287 -36.12 -0.62 -1.09
C SER A 287 -34.93 0.32 -0.86
N LEU A 288 -35.17 1.63 -0.89
CA LEU A 288 -34.17 2.67 -0.60
C LEU A 288 -33.69 2.59 0.85
N GLU A 289 -34.57 2.30 1.80
CA GLU A 289 -34.20 2.14 3.21
C GLU A 289 -33.34 0.88 3.44
N ILE A 290 -33.67 -0.23 2.77
CA ILE A 290 -32.83 -1.44 2.81
C ILE A 290 -31.44 -1.17 2.20
N GLU A 291 -31.39 -0.46 1.07
CA GLU A 291 -30.11 -0.07 0.46
C GLU A 291 -29.32 0.88 1.38
N LEU A 292 -29.97 1.83 2.03
CA LEU A 292 -29.30 2.69 3.02
C LEU A 292 -28.70 1.86 4.16
N GLN A 293 -29.45 0.90 4.70
CA GLN A 293 -28.96 0.02 5.77
C GLN A 293 -27.80 -0.88 5.30
N SER A 294 -27.85 -1.39 4.07
CA SER A 294 -26.77 -2.21 3.50
C SER A 294 -25.49 -1.38 3.32
N GLN A 295 -25.60 -0.15 2.82
CA GLN A 295 -24.48 0.78 2.65
C GLN A 295 -23.88 1.20 3.99
N LEU A 296 -24.70 1.45 5.01
CA LEU A 296 -24.22 1.74 6.37
C LEU A 296 -23.46 0.54 6.97
N ALA A 297 -23.97 -0.68 6.77
CA ALA A 297 -23.27 -1.89 7.20
C ALA A 297 -21.94 -2.09 6.47
N MET A 298 -21.92 -1.86 5.16
CA MET A 298 -20.70 -1.92 4.34
C MET A 298 -19.67 -0.89 4.81
N LYS A 299 -20.08 0.37 4.99
CA LYS A 299 -19.22 1.43 5.53
C LYS A 299 -18.60 1.02 6.87
N LYS A 300 -19.42 0.55 7.81
CA LYS A 300 -18.93 0.10 9.12
C LYS A 300 -17.90 -1.03 8.99
N SER A 301 -18.16 -2.02 8.14
CA SER A 301 -17.22 -3.12 7.91
C SER A 301 -15.88 -2.62 7.34
N LEU A 302 -15.91 -1.64 6.44
CA LEU A 302 -14.69 -1.03 5.90
C LEU A 302 -13.92 -0.24 6.96
N GLU A 303 -14.62 0.56 7.78
CA GLU A 303 -14.02 1.29 8.91
C GLU A 303 -13.37 0.32 9.92
N ASP A 304 -14.04 -0.79 10.25
CA ASP A 304 -13.51 -1.82 11.15
C ASP A 304 -12.26 -2.49 10.55
N THR A 305 -12.26 -2.84 9.26
CA THR A 305 -11.07 -3.40 8.59
C THR A 305 -9.93 -2.40 8.51
N LEU A 306 -10.22 -1.12 8.28
CA LEU A 306 -9.20 -0.07 8.29
C LEU A 306 -8.55 0.03 9.67
N ALA A 307 -9.35 0.13 10.73
CA ALA A 307 -8.87 0.19 12.10
C ALA A 307 -8.04 -1.06 12.49
N GLU A 308 -8.44 -2.25 12.06
CA GLU A 308 -7.68 -3.48 12.27
C GLU A 308 -6.33 -3.45 11.55
N THR A 309 -6.30 -3.04 10.28
CA THR A 309 -5.05 -2.94 9.51
C THR A 309 -4.10 -1.89 10.09
N GLU A 310 -4.60 -0.70 10.43
CA GLU A 310 -3.83 0.36 11.09
C GLU A 310 -3.27 -0.12 12.44
N GLY A 311 -4.09 -0.80 13.25
CA GLY A 311 -3.67 -1.41 14.51
C GLY A 311 -2.57 -2.47 14.31
N GLY A 312 -2.72 -3.31 13.28
CA GLY A 312 -1.72 -4.30 12.90
C GLY A 312 -0.39 -3.68 12.49
N TYR A 313 -0.40 -2.62 11.68
CA TYR A 313 0.82 -1.90 11.29
C TYR A 313 1.45 -1.16 12.47
N CYS A 314 0.66 -0.56 13.35
CA CYS A 314 1.16 0.09 14.56
C CYS A 314 1.88 -0.91 15.48
N ALA A 315 1.31 -2.10 15.65
CA ALA A 315 1.95 -3.18 16.42
C ALA A 315 3.26 -3.66 15.78
N GLN A 316 3.29 -3.83 14.46
CA GLN A 316 4.51 -4.20 13.72
C GLN A 316 5.60 -3.14 13.85
N LEU A 317 5.25 -1.85 13.71
CA LEU A 317 6.19 -0.74 13.90
C LEU A 317 6.74 -0.71 15.33
N SER A 318 5.88 -0.90 16.34
CA SER A 318 6.30 -1.00 17.74
C SER A 318 7.27 -2.16 17.97
N GLN A 319 7.01 -3.32 17.37
CA GLN A 319 7.90 -4.47 17.43
C GLN A 319 9.26 -4.19 16.78
N MET A 320 9.28 -3.59 15.59
CA MET A 320 10.53 -3.20 14.92
C MET A 320 11.30 -2.16 15.74
N GLN A 321 10.62 -1.18 16.32
CA GLN A 321 11.24 -0.18 17.20
C GLN A 321 11.89 -0.82 18.42
N LEU A 322 11.23 -1.82 19.02
CA LEU A 322 11.79 -2.57 20.15
C LEU A 322 13.02 -3.39 19.74
N GLN A 323 13.00 -4.01 18.56
CA GLN A 323 14.17 -4.73 18.02
C GLN A 323 15.35 -3.78 17.76
N ILE A 324 15.09 -2.59 17.19
CA ILE A 324 16.10 -1.55 16.98
C ILE A 324 16.69 -1.14 18.33
N GLY A 325 15.86 -0.82 19.33
CA GLY A 325 16.35 -0.42 20.66
C GLY A 325 17.19 -1.50 21.34
N ASN A 326 16.82 -2.78 21.19
CA ASN A 326 17.63 -3.89 21.70
C ASN A 326 19.00 -3.98 21.01
N LEU A 327 19.05 -3.83 19.68
CA LEU A 327 20.29 -3.85 18.91
C LEU A 327 21.18 -2.63 19.24
N GLU A 328 20.58 -1.45 19.38
CA GLU A 328 21.28 -0.23 19.82
C GLU A 328 21.90 -0.42 21.21
N SER A 329 21.15 -1.01 22.15
CA SER A 329 21.66 -1.32 23.48
C SER A 329 22.81 -2.33 23.45
N GLN A 330 22.72 -3.37 22.62
CA GLN A 330 23.82 -4.34 22.45
C GLN A 330 25.06 -3.70 21.83
N LEU A 331 24.89 -2.83 20.82
CA LEU A 331 26.00 -2.09 20.22
C LEU A 331 26.69 -1.16 21.22
N LEU A 332 25.91 -0.45 22.05
CA LEU A 332 26.44 0.38 23.12
C LEU A 332 27.22 -0.44 24.14
N GLN A 333 26.70 -1.61 24.52
CA GLN A 333 27.39 -2.52 25.44
C GLN A 333 28.72 -3.01 24.87
N VAL A 334 28.74 -3.50 23.62
CA VAL A 334 29.98 -3.97 22.97
C VAL A 334 31.00 -2.84 22.82
N ARG A 335 30.54 -1.61 22.52
CA ARG A 335 31.44 -0.45 22.47
C ARG A 335 32.05 -0.15 23.84
N ALA A 336 31.26 -0.16 24.91
CA ALA A 336 31.75 0.05 26.27
C ALA A 336 32.75 -1.04 26.69
N ASP A 337 32.47 -2.30 26.35
CA ASP A 337 33.38 -3.42 26.62
C ASP A 337 34.69 -3.29 25.83
N MET A 338 34.64 -2.84 24.57
CA MET A 338 35.82 -2.58 23.75
C MET A 338 36.66 -1.42 24.30
N GLU A 339 36.02 -0.32 24.71
CA GLU A 339 36.70 0.81 25.35
C GLU A 339 37.40 0.39 26.64
N ARG A 340 36.74 -0.45 27.45
CA ARG A 340 37.32 -1.03 28.66
C ARG A 340 38.53 -1.91 28.35
N GLN A 341 38.40 -2.85 27.40
CA GLN A 341 39.51 -3.71 27.00
C GLN A 341 40.69 -2.89 26.47
N ASN A 342 40.43 -1.86 25.67
CA ASN A 342 41.49 -0.98 25.16
C ASN A 342 42.22 -0.26 26.30
N ALA A 343 41.50 0.23 27.32
CA ALA A 343 42.12 0.83 28.50
C ALA A 343 42.99 -0.19 29.28
N GLU A 344 42.52 -1.42 29.45
CA GLU A 344 43.29 -2.51 30.08
C GLU A 344 44.55 -2.87 29.26
N TYR A 345 44.44 -2.92 27.93
CA TYR A 345 45.59 -3.13 27.04
C TYR A 345 46.63 -2.01 27.13
N GLN A 346 46.21 -0.75 27.20
CA GLN A 346 47.14 0.38 27.39
C GLN A 346 47.88 0.26 28.72
N GLN A 347 47.19 -0.06 29.81
CA GLN A 347 47.85 -0.28 31.11
C GLN A 347 48.86 -1.42 31.07
N LEU A 348 48.53 -2.53 30.39
CA LEU A 348 49.46 -3.65 30.24
C LEU A 348 50.68 -3.26 29.40
N LEU A 349 50.50 -2.45 28.37
CA LEU A 349 51.58 -1.93 27.54
C LEU A 349 52.50 -0.99 28.34
N ASP A 350 51.95 -0.13 29.19
CA ASP A 350 52.71 0.72 30.10
C ASP A 350 53.54 -0.11 31.10
N ILE A 351 52.96 -1.17 31.66
CA ILE A 351 53.69 -2.09 32.55
C ILE A 351 54.80 -2.83 31.78
N LYS A 352 54.51 -3.32 30.57
CA LYS A 352 55.49 -3.99 29.71
C LYS A 352 56.68 -3.09 29.40
N THR A 353 56.43 -1.86 28.95
CA THR A 353 57.49 -0.89 28.64
C THR A 353 58.33 -0.57 29.88
N ARG A 354 57.72 -0.45 31.06
CA ARG A 354 58.45 -0.32 32.32
C ARG A 354 59.34 -1.51 32.63
N LEU A 355 58.82 -2.73 32.53
CA LEU A 355 59.59 -3.96 32.76
C LEU A 355 60.73 -4.12 31.75
N GLU A 356 60.52 -3.73 30.49
CA GLU A 356 61.56 -3.72 29.47
C GLU A 356 62.70 -2.75 29.84
N MET A 357 62.37 -1.55 30.36
CA MET A 357 63.39 -0.63 30.89
C MET A 357 64.14 -1.23 32.09
N GLU A 358 63.44 -1.88 33.02
CA GLU A 358 64.07 -2.55 34.17
C GLU A 358 65.02 -3.67 33.71
N ILE A 359 64.61 -4.52 32.76
CA ILE A 359 65.46 -5.56 32.16
C ILE A 359 66.69 -4.95 31.49
N GLU A 360 66.53 -3.85 30.75
CA GLU A 360 67.66 -3.16 30.12
C GLU A 360 68.64 -2.62 31.16
N THR A 361 68.14 -2.09 32.28
CA THR A 361 69.02 -1.69 33.40
C THR A 361 69.72 -2.87 34.05
N TYR A 362 69.02 -4.00 34.26
CA TYR A 362 69.63 -5.21 34.79
C TYR A 362 70.70 -5.77 33.85
N ARG A 363 70.47 -5.75 32.54
CA ARG A 363 71.48 -6.12 31.53
C ARG A 363 72.71 -5.22 31.60
N ARG A 364 72.52 -3.90 31.66
CA ARG A 364 73.62 -2.94 31.80
C ARG A 364 74.46 -3.19 33.06
N LEU A 365 73.82 -3.48 34.19
CA LEU A 365 74.51 -3.81 35.44
C LEU A 365 75.28 -5.14 35.34
N LEU A 366 74.70 -6.16 34.68
CA LEU A 366 75.32 -7.47 34.48
C LEU A 366 76.50 -7.43 33.51
N ASP A 367 76.39 -6.64 32.43
CA ASP A 367 77.44 -6.44 31.45
C ASP A 367 78.63 -5.64 32.03
N GLY A 368 78.44 -5.04 33.21
CA GLY A 368 79.40 -4.19 33.90
C GLY A 368 79.49 -2.84 33.20
N GLU A 369 79.07 -1.77 33.89
CA GLU A 369 79.40 -0.41 33.43
C GLU A 369 80.92 -0.23 33.53
N PHE A 370 81.63 -0.48 32.43
CA PHE A 370 83.02 -0.11 32.28
C PHE A 370 83.08 1.41 32.15
N VAL A 371 83.29 2.12 33.26
CA VAL A 371 83.70 3.51 33.19
C VAL A 371 85.15 3.50 32.72
N LYS A 372 85.39 3.91 31.47
CA LYS A 372 86.75 4.14 30.97
C LYS A 372 87.33 5.37 31.67
N ILE A 373 88.05 5.15 32.77
CA ILE A 373 88.75 6.23 33.47
C ILE A 373 90.07 6.47 32.74
N LYS A 374 90.14 7.57 31.99
CA LYS A 374 91.39 8.08 31.41
C LYS A 374 92.17 8.82 32.48
N THR A 375 93.18 8.17 33.05
CA THR A 375 94.11 8.83 33.95
C THR A 375 95.29 9.33 33.14
N ILE A 376 95.45 10.65 33.03
CA ILE A 376 96.58 11.28 32.34
C ILE A 376 97.67 11.45 33.39
N VAL A 377 98.78 10.73 33.24
CA VAL A 377 99.97 10.90 34.08
C VAL A 377 100.94 11.79 33.30
N GLU A 378 101.19 12.98 33.80
CA GLU A 378 102.15 13.93 33.23
C GLU A 378 103.43 13.91 34.07
N GLU A 379 104.56 13.66 33.41
CA GLU A 379 105.88 13.69 34.04
C GLU A 379 106.50 15.08 33.81
N VAL A 380 106.71 15.81 34.91
CA VAL A 380 107.23 17.18 34.90
C VAL A 380 108.60 17.20 35.55
N VAL A 381 109.62 17.58 34.79
CA VAL A 381 110.97 17.84 35.28
C VAL A 381 111.31 19.30 34.96
N ASP A 382 111.75 20.07 35.96
CA ASP A 382 112.07 21.50 35.87
C ASP A 382 110.95 22.38 35.26
N GLY A 383 109.70 22.12 35.65
CA GLY A 383 108.56 22.99 35.33
C GLY A 383 108.06 22.94 33.87
N LYS A 384 108.57 22.01 33.05
CA LYS A 384 108.01 21.68 31.73
C LYS A 384 107.59 20.21 31.67
N VAL A 385 106.41 19.95 31.12
CA VAL A 385 105.89 18.60 30.87
C VAL A 385 106.73 17.96 29.77
N VAL A 386 107.47 16.89 30.07
CA VAL A 386 108.40 16.24 29.13
C VAL A 386 107.74 15.01 28.47
N ALA A 387 106.76 14.40 29.14
CA ALA A 387 105.93 13.35 28.57
C ALA A 387 104.55 13.32 29.24
N SER A 388 103.50 13.17 28.44
CA SER A 388 102.16 12.82 28.92
C SER A 388 101.84 11.40 28.47
N HIS A 389 101.47 10.55 29.42
CA HIS A 389 101.05 9.18 29.14
C HIS A 389 99.61 8.99 29.59
N VAL A 390 98.73 8.69 28.65
CA VAL A 390 97.32 8.38 28.91
C VAL A 390 97.22 6.91 29.25
N LYS A 391 96.91 6.58 30.51
CA LYS A 391 96.53 5.22 30.90
C LYS A 391 95.01 5.13 30.88
N GLU A 392 94.49 4.34 29.95
CA GLU A 392 93.10 3.87 29.99
C GLU A 392 93.04 2.67 30.93
N VAL A 393 92.36 2.83 32.08
CA VAL A 393 92.06 1.72 32.97
C VAL A 393 90.55 1.48 32.88
N GLU A 394 90.18 0.27 32.47
CA GLU A 394 88.81 -0.20 32.55
C GLU A 394 88.60 -0.74 33.96
N GLU A 395 87.98 0.08 34.81
CA GLU A 395 87.65 -0.33 36.18
C GLU A 395 86.19 -0.77 36.23
N LYS A 396 85.97 -1.90 36.90
CA LYS A 396 84.64 -2.47 37.12
C LYS A 396 84.05 -1.78 38.35
N ILE A 397 82.87 -1.18 38.24
CA ILE A 397 82.12 -0.71 39.43
C ILE A 397 81.59 -1.91 40.20
#